data_AF-A0A9X8VE35-F1
#
_entry.id   AF-A0A9X8VE35-F1
#
_cell.length_a   1.000
_cell.length_b   1.000
_cell.length_c   1.000
_cell.angle_alpha   90.00
_cell.angle_beta   90.00
_cell.angle_gamma   90.00
#
_symmetry.space_group_name_H-M   'P 1'
#
loop_
_entity.id
_entity.type
_entity.pdbx_description
1 polymer ?
#
loop_
_entity_poly.entity_id
_entity_poly.type
_entity_poly.pdbx_seq_one_letter_code
_entity_poly.pdbx_strand_id
1 'polypeptide(L)'
;GKMAKVAMNPDIQVGNHDDQPSTVSFSLVGEQDMNPNESGEASPVEFQIVMLSEDSRLLASDYDQITADLPKALAKNYLDHQDYTLL
;
A
#
# COMPACT_ATOMS: atom_id res chain seq x y z
N GLY A 1 12.18 -28.29 -27.08
CA GLY A 1 10.83 -27.66 -27.13
C GLY A 1 10.75 -26.49 -26.16
N LYS A 2 9.69 -25.67 -26.21
CA LYS A 2 9.50 -24.53 -25.28
C LYS A 2 9.61 -24.97 -23.80
N MET A 3 9.02 -26.12 -23.47
CA MET A 3 9.10 -26.71 -22.12
C MET A 3 10.53 -26.99 -21.64
N ALA A 4 11.41 -27.48 -22.51
CA ALA A 4 12.81 -27.75 -22.17
C ALA A 4 13.61 -26.46 -21.93
N LYS A 5 13.24 -25.35 -22.59
CA LYS A 5 13.88 -24.05 -22.37
C LYS A 5 13.46 -23.43 -21.04
N VAL A 6 12.15 -23.48 -20.71
CA VAL A 6 11.62 -23.01 -19.41
C VAL A 6 12.22 -23.82 -18.24
N ALA A 7 12.35 -25.13 -18.39
CA ALA A 7 12.98 -25.96 -17.35
C ALA A 7 14.47 -25.62 -17.10
N MET A 8 15.18 -25.11 -18.11
CA MET A 8 16.59 -24.70 -17.99
C MET A 8 16.76 -23.25 -17.53
N ASN A 9 15.72 -22.42 -17.65
CA ASN A 9 15.73 -21.03 -17.20
C ASN A 9 14.33 -20.66 -16.65
N PRO A 10 14.14 -20.70 -15.32
CA PRO A 10 12.85 -20.42 -14.70
C PRO A 10 12.41 -18.95 -14.81
N ASP A 11 13.31 -18.03 -15.19
CA ASP A 11 12.96 -16.62 -15.43
C ASP A 11 12.20 -16.42 -16.76
N ILE A 12 12.10 -17.46 -17.59
CA ILE A 12 11.30 -17.41 -18.81
C ILE A 12 9.82 -17.33 -18.43
N GLN A 13 9.24 -16.15 -18.66
CA GLN A 13 7.82 -15.92 -18.45
C GLN A 13 6.95 -16.93 -19.21
N VAL A 14 6.03 -17.54 -18.47
CA VAL A 14 4.95 -18.37 -18.99
C VAL A 14 3.61 -17.70 -18.62
N GLY A 15 2.66 -17.64 -19.55
CA GLY A 15 1.39 -16.93 -19.33
C GLY A 15 1.50 -15.39 -19.42
N ASN A 16 0.39 -14.69 -19.23
CA ASN A 16 0.39 -13.22 -19.19
C ASN A 16 0.82 -12.72 -17.79
N HIS A 17 1.25 -11.46 -17.68
CA HIS A 17 1.59 -10.87 -16.37
C HIS A 17 0.38 -10.82 -15.42
N ASP A 18 -0.82 -10.58 -15.98
CA ASP A 18 -2.07 -10.52 -15.22
C ASP A 18 -2.43 -11.85 -14.54
N ASP A 19 -1.89 -12.98 -15.05
CA ASP A 19 -2.11 -14.32 -14.49
C ASP A 19 -1.14 -14.64 -13.32
N GLN A 20 -0.23 -13.71 -12.97
CA GLN A 20 0.80 -13.87 -11.95
C GLN A 20 0.87 -12.62 -11.05
N PRO A 21 -0.12 -12.43 -10.15
CA PRO A 21 -0.14 -11.27 -9.28
C PRO A 21 1.07 -11.26 -8.34
N SER A 22 1.62 -10.06 -8.11
CA SER A 22 2.63 -9.84 -7.08
C SER A 22 1.97 -9.78 -5.71
N THR A 23 2.54 -10.49 -4.73
CA THR A 23 2.08 -10.43 -3.34
C THR A 23 3.09 -9.65 -2.50
N VAL A 24 2.59 -8.72 -1.69
CA VAL A 24 3.39 -7.95 -0.72
C VAL A 24 2.78 -8.17 0.66
N SER A 25 3.64 -8.41 1.66
CA SER A 25 3.24 -8.58 3.05
C SER A 25 3.85 -7.49 3.91
N PHE A 26 3.03 -6.87 4.76
CA PHE A 26 3.46 -5.87 5.73
C PHE A 26 3.35 -6.43 7.15
N SER A 27 4.32 -6.10 8.01
CA SER A 27 4.26 -6.34 9.44
C SER A 27 4.40 -5.00 10.14
N LEU A 28 3.42 -4.63 10.96
CA LEU A 28 3.32 -3.34 11.62
C LEU A 28 3.31 -3.58 13.12
N VAL A 29 4.23 -2.92 13.83
CA VAL A 29 4.40 -3.04 15.27
C VAL A 29 4.42 -1.64 15.85
N GLY A 30 3.52 -1.37 16.78
CA GLY A 30 3.41 -0.08 17.45
C GLY A 30 4.21 -0.05 18.74
N GLU A 31 4.77 1.11 19.07
CA GLU A 31 5.41 1.36 20.36
C GLU A 31 4.34 1.55 21.45
N GLN A 32 4.70 1.29 22.72
CA GLN A 32 3.75 1.32 23.84
C GLN A 32 3.21 2.72 24.14
N ASP A 33 3.91 3.76 23.70
CA ASP A 33 3.62 5.18 23.88
C ASP A 33 3.24 5.87 22.55
N MET A 34 2.82 5.10 21.54
CA MET A 34 2.42 5.66 20.24
C MET A 34 1.17 6.54 20.35
N ASN A 35 1.13 7.57 19.49
CA ASN A 35 0.02 8.50 19.37
C ASN A 35 -0.51 8.99 20.73
N PRO A 36 0.34 9.63 21.54
CA PRO A 36 -0.06 10.08 22.86
C PRO A 36 -1.13 11.17 22.75
N ASN A 37 -2.14 11.10 23.60
CA ASN A 37 -3.13 12.16 23.76
C ASN A 37 -2.53 13.37 24.53
N GLU A 38 -3.36 14.39 24.81
CA GLU A 38 -2.91 15.59 25.55
C GLU A 38 -2.35 15.28 26.96
N SER A 39 -2.71 14.14 27.55
CA SER A 39 -2.21 13.67 28.85
C SER A 39 -0.94 12.82 28.74
N GLY A 40 -0.47 12.51 27.53
CA GLY A 40 0.69 11.64 27.28
C GLY A 40 0.37 10.15 27.28
N GLU A 41 -0.91 9.76 27.34
CA GLU A 41 -1.32 8.36 27.31
C GLU A 41 -1.41 7.87 25.86
N ALA A 42 -0.89 6.67 25.60
CA ALA A 42 -0.97 6.05 24.28
C ALA A 42 -2.42 5.92 23.80
N SER A 43 -2.62 6.08 22.50
CA SER A 43 -3.93 5.92 21.89
C SER A 43 -3.85 5.16 20.56
N PRO A 44 -4.94 4.52 20.12
CA PRO A 44 -4.95 3.80 18.86
C PRO A 44 -4.51 4.68 17.68
N VAL A 45 -3.82 4.07 16.71
CA VAL A 45 -3.41 4.74 15.47
C VAL A 45 -4.22 4.19 14.31
N GLU A 46 -4.99 5.06 13.67
CA GLU A 46 -5.63 4.77 12.40
C GLU A 46 -4.67 5.12 11.26
N PHE A 47 -4.49 4.19 10.32
CA PHE A 47 -3.67 4.42 9.14
C PHE A 47 -4.21 3.64 7.95
N GLN A 48 -3.82 4.07 6.75
CA GLN A 48 -4.27 3.49 5.50
C GLN A 48 -3.07 3.03 4.68
N ILE A 49 -3.17 1.83 4.09
CA ILE A 49 -2.25 1.39 3.04
C ILE A 49 -2.89 1.75 1.70
N VAL A 50 -2.28 2.68 0.97
CA VAL A 50 -2.81 3.17 -0.31
C VAL A 50 -1.96 2.62 -1.47
N MET A 51 -2.62 1.97 -2.43
CA MET A 51 -2.00 1.48 -3.65
C MET A 51 -2.11 2.54 -4.74
N LEU A 52 -0.98 2.89 -5.34
CA LEU A 52 -0.87 3.96 -6.33
C LEU A 52 -0.21 3.46 -7.62
N SER A 53 -0.62 4.02 -8.76
CA SER A 53 0.11 3.85 -10.02
C SER A 53 1.39 4.70 -10.08
N GLU A 54 1.36 5.88 -9.44
CA GLU A 54 2.52 6.74 -9.15
C GLU A 54 2.21 7.70 -7.98
N ASP A 55 3.24 8.20 -7.30
CA ASP A 55 3.12 8.95 -6.04
C ASP A 55 3.01 10.48 -6.18
N SER A 56 3.10 11.02 -7.41
CA SER A 56 3.17 12.46 -7.66
C SER A 56 2.01 13.26 -7.03
N ARG A 57 0.78 12.73 -7.11
CA ARG A 57 -0.42 13.34 -6.52
C ARG A 57 -0.43 13.30 -5.00
N LEU A 58 0.06 12.21 -4.41
CA LEU A 58 0.17 12.10 -2.96
C LEU A 58 1.12 13.16 -2.41
N LEU A 59 2.28 13.34 -3.07
CA LEU A 59 3.28 14.34 -2.66
C LEU A 59 2.83 15.79 -2.88
N ALA A 60 1.86 16.02 -3.77
CA ALA A 60 1.34 17.34 -4.09
C ALA A 60 0.06 17.71 -3.33
N SER A 61 -0.58 16.77 -2.63
CA SER A 61 -1.83 16.99 -1.91
C SER A 61 -1.56 17.34 -0.45
N ASP A 62 -2.41 18.18 0.12
CA ASP A 62 -2.37 18.46 1.55
C ASP A 62 -3.15 17.42 2.38
N TYR A 63 -2.96 17.46 3.70
CA TYR A 63 -3.59 16.52 4.62
C TYR A 63 -5.12 16.60 4.59
N ASP A 64 -5.68 17.80 4.49
CA ASP A 64 -7.13 18.01 4.48
C ASP A 64 -7.76 17.44 3.20
N GLN A 65 -7.10 17.61 2.06
CA GLN A 65 -7.52 17.03 0.78
C GLN A 65 -7.55 15.50 0.84
N ILE A 66 -6.48 14.90 1.39
CA ILE A 66 -6.34 13.45 1.51
C ILE A 66 -7.41 12.87 2.45
N THR A 67 -7.63 13.50 3.59
CA THR A 67 -8.56 13.00 4.61
C THR A 67 -10.03 13.27 4.28
N ALA A 68 -10.34 14.32 3.51
CA ALA A 68 -11.70 14.59 3.09
C ALA A 68 -12.20 13.60 2.02
N ASP A 69 -11.37 13.29 1.02
CA ASP A 69 -11.70 12.38 -0.08
C ASP A 69 -10.43 11.87 -0.77
N LEU A 70 -9.90 10.75 -0.26
CA LEU A 70 -8.66 10.14 -0.72
C LEU A 70 -8.68 9.81 -2.23
N PRO A 71 -9.70 9.10 -2.79
CA PRO A 71 -9.74 8.83 -4.23
C PRO A 71 -9.76 10.10 -5.08
N LYS A 72 -10.47 11.14 -4.64
CA LYS A 72 -10.55 12.40 -5.38
C LYS A 72 -9.24 13.20 -5.33
N ALA A 73 -8.58 13.26 -4.18
CA ALA A 73 -7.29 13.95 -4.03
C ALA A 73 -6.22 13.33 -4.94
N LEU A 74 -6.18 11.99 -4.98
CA LEU A 74 -5.19 11.24 -5.73
C LEU A 74 -5.56 11.04 -7.22
N ALA A 75 -6.83 11.21 -7.58
CA ALA A 75 -7.34 11.15 -8.94
C ALA A 75 -6.90 9.86 -9.67
N LYS A 76 -6.37 9.98 -10.89
CA LYS A 76 -5.93 8.84 -11.71
C LYS A 76 -4.80 8.00 -11.09
N ASN A 77 -4.14 8.51 -10.05
CA ASN A 77 -3.02 7.83 -9.40
C ASN A 77 -3.52 6.80 -8.38
N TYR A 78 -4.73 6.98 -7.86
CA TYR A 78 -5.37 6.06 -6.92
C TYR A 78 -5.70 4.73 -7.60
N LEU A 79 -5.30 3.61 -6.99
CA LEU A 79 -5.73 2.28 -7.37
C LEU A 79 -6.74 1.74 -6.38
N ASP A 80 -6.34 1.66 -5.10
CA ASP A 80 -7.16 1.13 -4.01
C ASP A 80 -6.56 1.51 -2.65
N HIS A 81 -7.29 1.30 -1.54
CA HIS A 81 -6.76 1.46 -0.18
C HIS A 81 -7.33 0.44 0.81
N GLN A 82 -6.64 0.25 1.92
CA GLN A 82 -7.08 -0.59 3.04
C GLN A 82 -6.88 0.17 4.35
N ASP A 83 -7.93 0.18 5.18
CA ASP A 83 -7.93 0.82 6.49
C ASP A 83 -7.49 -0.15 7.59
N TYR A 84 -6.68 0.34 8.52
CA TYR A 84 -6.22 -0.43 9.67
C TYR A 84 -6.22 0.43 10.94
N THR A 85 -6.33 -0.25 12.07
CA THR A 85 -6.14 0.35 13.39
C THR A 85 -5.07 -0.44 14.13
N LEU A 86 -4.04 0.25 14.60
CA LEU A 86 -3.03 -0.29 15.52
C LEU A 86 -3.45 0.07 16.95
N LEU A 87 -3.45 -0.92 17.83
CA LEU A 87 -3.87 -0.80 19.23
C LEU A 87 -2.69 -0.70 20.17
#